data_AF-A0A517LZX9-F1
#
_entry.id   AF-A0A517LZX9-F1
#
_cell.length_a   1.000
_cell.length_b   1.000
_cell.length_c   1.000
_cell.angle_alpha   90.00
_cell.angle_beta   90.00
_cell.angle_gamma   90.00
#
_symmetry.space_group_name_H-M   'P 1'
#
loop_
_entity.id
_entity.type
_entity.pdbx_description
1 polymer ?
#
loop_
_entity_poly.entity_id
_entity_poly.type
_entity_poly.pdbx_seq_one_letter_code
_entity_poly.pdbx_strand_id
1 'polypeptide(L)'
;MQPLPSKSPDRRQFAAALFESRWPIWLAAWNSVAVILFLRGLARQTADVPSWQIVLIAMLLIALTNIPRWWLVHNPWPASEVQSAPPRWLPFAFTPAAVILTLWLTTLQPSVIAAVSIWLLLISSEVACLALNWPFQSTLPDLVAMVRERTAMTKAEPNAGTDIVDEETPPLADDVDQRIQRSNRDGVDEVHGLLRVRYQPGQRVGNLFAGFVPPLLPSPTADAEAVWGSEATVSIVDIHAQGVELEVRRDSVDDGETSTVVEFYARAADQQ
;
A
#
# COMPACT_ATOMS: atom_id res chain seq x y z
N MET A 1 -29.13 -34.29 -6.39
CA MET A 1 -27.86 -34.37 -5.63
C MET A 1 -26.78 -33.73 -6.48
N GLN A 2 -26.36 -32.50 -6.14
CA GLN A 2 -25.25 -31.84 -6.82
C GLN A 2 -23.91 -32.33 -6.25
N PRO A 3 -22.90 -32.63 -7.08
CA PRO A 3 -21.60 -33.05 -6.60
C PRO A 3 -20.87 -31.86 -5.97
N LEU A 4 -20.37 -32.05 -4.76
CA LEU A 4 -19.55 -31.05 -4.07
C LEU A 4 -18.24 -30.83 -4.84
N PRO A 5 -17.80 -29.58 -5.04
CA PRO A 5 -16.55 -29.30 -5.73
C PRO A 5 -15.37 -29.78 -4.89
N SER A 6 -14.60 -30.72 -5.44
CA SER A 6 -13.35 -31.17 -4.83
C SER A 6 -12.28 -30.09 -5.01
N LYS A 7 -12.08 -29.30 -3.95
CA LYS A 7 -11.05 -28.27 -3.89
C LYS A 7 -9.71 -28.94 -3.59
N SER A 8 -9.01 -29.40 -4.63
CA SER A 8 -7.61 -29.81 -4.49
C SER A 8 -6.78 -28.58 -4.11
N PRO A 9 -6.02 -28.59 -2.99
CA PRO A 9 -5.20 -27.46 -2.62
C PRO A 9 -4.17 -27.19 -3.71
N ASP A 10 -4.11 -25.94 -4.16
CA ASP A 10 -3.23 -25.49 -5.23
C ASP A 10 -1.77 -25.74 -4.83
N ARG A 11 -1.02 -26.50 -5.64
CA ARG A 11 0.40 -26.84 -5.39
C ARG A 11 1.26 -25.60 -5.12
N ARG A 12 0.84 -24.42 -5.60
CA ARG A 12 1.51 -23.14 -5.33
C ARG A 12 1.39 -22.69 -3.87
N GLN A 13 0.26 -22.93 -3.21
CA GLN A 13 0.09 -22.62 -1.79
C GLN A 13 0.96 -23.52 -0.90
N PHE A 14 1.14 -24.78 -1.30
CA PHE A 14 1.98 -25.72 -0.53
C PHE A 14 3.48 -25.37 -0.61
N ALA A 15 3.96 -24.91 -1.77
CA ALA A 15 5.34 -24.46 -1.94
C ALA A 15 5.62 -23.14 -1.18
N ALA A 16 4.66 -22.20 -1.17
CA ALA A 16 4.77 -20.96 -0.41
C ALA A 16 4.83 -21.23 1.12
N ALA A 17 3.96 -22.10 1.62
CA ALA A 17 3.94 -22.47 3.04
C ALA A 17 5.23 -23.18 3.50
N LEU A 18 5.82 -24.02 2.64
CA LEU A 18 7.11 -24.67 2.92
C LEU A 18 8.29 -23.68 2.94
N PHE A 19 8.25 -22.65 2.10
CA PHE A 19 9.29 -21.60 2.06
C PHE A 19 9.19 -20.65 3.25
N GLU A 20 7.98 -20.24 3.63
CA GLU A 20 7.74 -19.39 4.81
C GLU A 20 8.15 -20.08 6.13
N SER A 21 7.93 -21.39 6.24
CA SER A 21 8.22 -22.17 7.45
C SER A 21 9.72 -22.32 7.78
N ARG A 22 10.60 -22.38 6.76
CA ARG A 22 12.00 -22.78 6.95
C ARG A 22 13.01 -21.64 6.86
N TRP A 23 12.60 -20.49 6.35
CA TRP A 23 13.46 -19.32 6.14
C TRP A 23 14.11 -18.74 7.41
N PRO A 24 13.41 -18.62 8.56
CA PRO A 24 14.01 -18.10 9.80
C PRO A 24 15.18 -18.97 10.30
N ILE A 25 15.11 -20.28 10.05
CA ILE A 25 16.13 -21.26 10.45
C ILE A 25 17.43 -21.02 9.65
N TRP A 26 17.31 -20.75 8.36
CA TRP A 26 18.46 -20.44 7.50
C TRP A 26 19.13 -19.12 7.86
N LEU A 27 18.34 -18.09 8.17
CA LEU A 27 18.86 -16.76 8.54
C LEU A 27 19.56 -16.80 9.92
N ALA A 28 19.03 -17.57 10.87
CA ALA A 28 19.68 -17.83 12.16
C ALA A 28 20.99 -18.61 11.97
N ALA A 29 21.00 -19.66 11.15
CA ALA A 29 22.20 -20.43 10.85
C ALA A 29 23.31 -19.56 10.21
N TRP A 30 22.93 -18.65 9.30
CA TRP A 30 23.89 -17.76 8.63
C TRP A 30 24.46 -16.66 9.54
N ASN A 31 23.63 -16.02 10.35
CA ASN A 31 24.11 -15.10 11.39
C ASN A 31 25.03 -15.80 12.39
N SER A 32 24.81 -17.10 12.61
CA SER A 32 25.68 -17.91 13.47
C SER A 32 27.09 -18.03 12.93
N VAL A 33 27.21 -18.33 11.64
CA VAL A 33 28.52 -18.45 10.98
C VAL A 33 29.25 -17.10 11.02
N ALA A 34 28.57 -15.99 10.76
CA ALA A 34 29.19 -14.66 10.75
C ALA A 34 29.76 -14.26 12.13
N VAL A 35 29.01 -14.50 13.22
CA VAL A 35 29.48 -14.19 14.58
C VAL A 35 30.62 -15.11 15.03
N ILE A 36 30.61 -16.39 14.62
CA ILE A 36 31.73 -17.32 14.89
C ILE A 36 33.02 -16.82 14.21
N LEU A 37 32.92 -16.38 12.95
CA LEU A 37 34.06 -15.85 12.21
C LEU A 37 34.58 -14.53 12.83
N PHE A 38 33.68 -13.66 13.31
CA PHE A 38 34.01 -12.42 14.01
C PHE A 38 34.83 -12.66 15.28
N LEU A 39 34.32 -13.51 16.17
CA LEU A 39 34.96 -13.84 17.44
C LEU A 39 36.31 -14.54 17.22
N ARG A 40 36.44 -15.33 16.14
CA ARG A 40 37.70 -15.97 15.78
C ARG A 40 38.75 -14.99 15.25
N GLY A 41 38.32 -13.93 14.57
CA GLY A 41 39.18 -12.82 14.17
C GLY A 41 39.70 -12.03 15.36
N LEU A 42 38.83 -11.68 16.31
CA LEU A 42 39.15 -10.95 17.54
C LEU A 42 40.05 -11.74 18.50
N ALA A 43 39.76 -13.03 18.68
CA ALA A 43 40.53 -13.92 19.54
C ALA A 43 41.98 -14.05 19.09
N ARG A 44 42.23 -14.18 17.77
CA ARG A 44 43.57 -14.29 17.20
C ARG A 44 44.48 -13.09 17.49
N GLN A 45 43.93 -11.92 17.82
CA GLN A 45 44.72 -10.74 18.14
C GLN A 45 45.06 -10.59 19.63
N THR A 46 44.35 -11.28 20.53
CA THR A 46 44.40 -10.92 21.96
C THR A 46 44.79 -12.07 22.91
N ALA A 47 44.59 -13.34 22.55
CA ALA A 47 45.08 -14.51 23.29
C ALA A 47 44.80 -15.82 22.53
N ASP A 48 45.43 -16.94 22.91
CA ASP A 48 45.03 -18.30 22.49
C ASP A 48 43.66 -18.67 23.07
N VAL A 49 42.59 -18.08 22.53
CA VAL A 49 41.22 -18.43 22.91
C VAL A 49 40.84 -19.73 22.20
N PRO A 50 40.48 -20.79 22.94
CA PRO A 50 40.14 -22.07 22.33
C PRO A 50 38.87 -21.97 21.47
N SER A 51 38.89 -22.61 20.31
CA SER A 51 37.85 -22.47 19.26
C SER A 51 36.42 -22.76 19.71
N TRP A 52 36.23 -23.57 20.76
CA TRP A 52 34.91 -23.89 21.29
C TRP A 52 34.26 -22.69 22.01
N GLN A 53 35.04 -21.80 22.65
CA GLN A 53 34.51 -20.62 23.35
C GLN A 53 33.93 -19.59 22.36
N ILE A 54 34.61 -19.42 21.22
CA ILE A 54 34.17 -18.59 20.09
C ILE A 54 32.81 -19.07 19.58
N VAL A 55 32.66 -20.39 19.39
CA VAL A 55 31.39 -20.98 18.94
C VAL A 55 30.29 -20.76 19.97
N LEU A 56 30.59 -20.92 21.26
CA LEU A 56 29.62 -20.78 22.34
C LEU A 56 29.11 -19.33 22.48
N ILE A 57 30.01 -18.34 22.45
CA ILE A 57 29.65 -16.92 22.52
C ILE A 57 28.86 -16.52 21.26
N ALA A 58 29.26 -17.02 20.09
CA ALA A 58 28.49 -16.78 18.89
C ALA A 58 27.07 -17.28 19.05
N MET A 59 26.90 -18.59 19.33
CA MET A 59 25.60 -19.24 19.57
C MET A 59 24.74 -18.45 20.56
N LEU A 60 25.33 -17.94 21.65
CA LEU A 60 24.64 -17.11 22.63
C LEU A 60 24.10 -15.80 22.02
N LEU A 61 24.90 -15.10 21.21
CA LEU A 61 24.48 -13.85 20.54
C LEU A 61 23.36 -14.08 19.51
N ILE A 62 23.40 -15.19 18.75
CA ILE A 62 22.29 -15.54 17.84
C ILE A 62 21.04 -15.86 18.65
N ALA A 63 21.15 -16.61 19.74
CA ALA A 63 20.01 -16.91 20.60
C ALA A 63 19.40 -15.62 21.17
N LEU A 64 20.24 -14.73 21.73
CA LEU A 64 19.80 -13.45 22.29
C LEU A 64 19.12 -12.53 21.27
N THR A 65 19.54 -12.56 20.00
CA THR A 65 18.93 -11.74 18.93
C THR A 65 17.67 -12.35 18.34
N ASN A 66 17.55 -13.70 18.34
CA ASN A 66 16.38 -14.38 17.79
C ASN A 66 15.26 -14.62 18.80
N ILE A 67 15.56 -14.72 20.11
CA ILE A 67 14.55 -14.90 21.16
C ILE A 67 13.48 -13.78 21.15
N PRO A 68 13.83 -12.47 21.09
CA PRO A 68 12.83 -11.40 21.04
C PRO A 68 11.97 -11.46 19.78
N ARG A 69 12.58 -11.81 18.64
CA ARG A 69 11.88 -11.97 17.36
C ARG A 69 10.90 -13.13 17.40
N TRP A 70 11.32 -14.29 17.91
CA TRP A 70 10.46 -15.45 18.09
C TRP A 70 9.30 -15.14 19.06
N TRP A 71 9.60 -14.45 20.16
CA TRP A 71 8.60 -14.04 21.15
C TRP A 71 7.55 -13.09 20.58
N LEU A 72 7.95 -12.10 19.78
CA LEU A 72 7.02 -11.18 19.10
C LEU A 72 6.12 -11.87 18.07
N VAL A 73 6.60 -12.93 17.41
CA VAL A 73 5.80 -13.69 16.43
C VAL A 73 4.83 -14.65 17.11
N HIS A 74 5.20 -15.24 18.25
CA HIS A 74 4.39 -16.27 18.92
C HIS A 74 3.50 -15.76 20.05
N ASN A 75 3.78 -14.58 20.60
CA ASN A 75 2.89 -13.89 21.53
C ASN A 75 2.37 -12.60 20.87
N PRO A 76 1.45 -12.72 19.88
CA PRO A 76 0.79 -11.55 19.35
C PRO A 76 0.10 -10.84 20.52
N TRP A 77 0.52 -9.60 20.77
CA TRP A 77 -0.05 -8.77 21.81
C TRP A 77 -1.59 -8.78 21.63
N PRO A 78 -2.39 -9.02 22.68
CA PRO A 78 -3.84 -9.09 22.55
C PRO A 78 -4.35 -7.86 21.80
N ALA A 79 -5.00 -8.13 20.68
CA ALA A 79 -5.32 -7.18 19.61
C ALA A 79 -6.45 -6.21 19.97
N SER A 80 -6.55 -5.80 21.23
CA SER A 80 -7.71 -5.08 21.73
C SER A 80 -7.67 -3.57 21.54
N GLU A 81 -6.60 -2.92 21.07
CA GLU A 81 -6.67 -1.44 20.97
C GLU A 81 -5.80 -0.67 19.98
N VAL A 82 -4.90 -1.27 19.19
CA VAL A 82 -4.16 -0.47 18.17
C VAL A 82 -3.95 -1.26 16.89
N GLN A 83 -4.72 -0.91 15.86
CA GLN A 83 -4.61 -1.37 14.48
C GLN A 83 -3.39 -0.81 13.74
N SER A 84 -2.35 -0.39 14.45
CA SER A 84 -1.10 0.01 13.81
C SER A 84 -0.37 -1.27 13.40
N ALA A 85 -0.37 -1.57 12.11
CA ALA A 85 0.51 -2.56 11.52
C ALA A 85 1.91 -2.40 12.14
N PRO A 86 2.58 -3.49 12.54
CA PRO A 86 3.88 -3.39 13.19
C PRO A 86 4.81 -2.52 12.34
N PRO A 87 5.58 -1.61 12.96
CA PRO A 87 6.41 -0.66 12.24
C PRO A 87 7.30 -1.38 11.23
N ARG A 88 7.03 -1.17 9.94
CA ARG A 88 7.71 -1.82 8.80
C ARG A 88 9.24 -1.56 8.77
N TRP A 89 9.74 -0.67 9.61
CA TRP A 89 11.14 -0.25 9.70
C TRP A 89 12.00 -1.08 10.66
N LEU A 90 11.40 -1.94 11.49
CA LEU A 90 12.14 -2.80 12.44
C LEU A 90 13.19 -3.74 11.80
N PRO A 91 12.99 -4.33 10.61
CA PRO A 91 14.06 -5.10 9.95
C PRO A 91 15.22 -4.25 9.42
N PHE A 92 15.04 -2.93 9.22
CA PHE A 92 16.06 -2.04 8.65
C PHE A 92 17.02 -1.46 9.69
N ALA A 93 16.69 -1.51 10.99
CA ALA A 93 17.57 -0.97 12.03
C ALA A 93 18.85 -1.80 12.26
N PHE A 94 18.87 -3.05 11.82
CA PHE A 94 19.99 -3.98 12.08
C PHE A 94 21.04 -4.00 10.96
N THR A 95 20.74 -3.52 9.76
CA THR A 95 21.69 -3.45 8.64
C THR A 95 22.81 -2.42 8.83
N PRO A 96 22.58 -1.22 9.39
CA PRO A 96 23.66 -0.28 9.68
C PRO A 96 24.67 -0.84 10.69
N ALA A 97 24.19 -1.52 11.74
CA ALA A 97 25.05 -2.12 12.76
C ALA A 97 25.92 -3.24 12.16
N ALA A 98 25.35 -4.08 11.29
CA ALA A 98 26.10 -5.10 10.56
C ALA A 98 27.14 -4.50 9.60
N VAL A 99 26.80 -3.41 8.89
CA VAL A 99 27.72 -2.70 7.99
C VAL A 99 28.87 -2.04 8.76
N ILE A 100 28.59 -1.34 9.87
CA ILE A 100 29.61 -0.70 10.72
C ILE A 100 30.56 -1.76 11.30
N LEU A 101 30.01 -2.88 11.78
CA LEU A 101 30.80 -4.01 12.28
C LEU A 101 31.68 -4.62 11.19
N THR A 102 31.14 -4.76 9.97
CA THR A 102 31.86 -5.27 8.80
C THR A 102 32.99 -4.34 8.38
N LEU A 103 32.73 -3.03 8.31
CA LEU A 103 33.75 -2.02 8.01
C LEU A 103 34.87 -2.07 9.04
N TRP A 104 34.53 -2.12 10.33
CA TRP A 104 35.49 -2.23 11.42
C TRP A 104 36.37 -3.50 11.29
N LEU A 105 35.77 -4.64 10.98
CA LEU A 105 36.49 -5.89 10.74
C LEU A 105 37.43 -5.85 9.54
N THR A 106 37.00 -5.24 8.44
CA THR A 106 37.83 -5.13 7.24
C THR A 106 39.01 -4.18 7.43
N THR A 107 38.90 -3.20 8.33
CA THR A 107 40.00 -2.26 8.63
C THR A 107 41.08 -2.83 9.57
N LEU A 108 40.74 -3.84 10.39
CA LEU A 108 41.67 -4.36 11.40
C LEU A 108 42.65 -5.41 10.85
N GLN A 109 42.25 -6.26 9.89
CA GLN A 109 43.15 -7.14 9.13
C GLN A 109 42.58 -7.46 7.74
N PRO A 110 43.22 -7.00 6.65
CA PRO A 110 42.66 -7.07 5.30
C PRO A 110 42.92 -8.45 4.68
N SER A 111 42.25 -9.48 5.18
CA SER A 111 42.06 -10.69 4.38
C SER A 111 41.03 -10.36 3.30
N VAL A 112 41.50 -10.16 2.06
CA VAL A 112 40.65 -9.84 0.90
C VAL A 112 39.52 -10.88 0.76
N ILE A 113 39.83 -12.15 1.03
CA ILE A 113 38.85 -13.26 0.97
C ILE A 113 37.77 -13.11 2.04
N ALA A 114 38.13 -12.73 3.26
CA ALA A 114 37.17 -12.51 4.33
C ALA A 114 36.29 -11.28 4.05
N ALA A 115 36.89 -10.19 3.57
CA ALA A 115 36.17 -8.99 3.17
C ALA A 115 35.13 -9.30 2.07
N VAL A 116 35.53 -9.98 1.00
CA VAL A 116 34.64 -10.37 -0.10
C VAL A 116 33.50 -11.27 0.39
N SER A 117 33.80 -12.25 1.26
CA SER A 117 32.78 -13.15 1.81
C SER A 117 31.74 -12.41 2.65
N ILE A 118 32.17 -11.45 3.47
CA ILE A 118 31.24 -10.66 4.29
C ILE A 118 30.40 -9.74 3.41
N TRP A 119 31.00 -9.08 2.41
CA TRP A 119 30.25 -8.22 1.47
C TRP A 119 29.21 -9.00 0.66
N LEU A 120 29.55 -10.19 0.17
CA LEU A 120 28.59 -11.06 -0.53
C LEU A 120 27.42 -11.45 0.39
N LEU A 121 27.72 -11.76 1.65
CA LEU A 121 26.71 -12.11 2.64
C LEU A 121 25.78 -10.92 2.93
N LEU A 122 26.35 -9.72 3.09
CA LEU A 122 25.60 -8.48 3.34
C LEU A 122 24.71 -8.11 2.15
N ILE A 123 25.24 -8.17 0.93
CA ILE A 123 24.48 -7.94 -0.31
C ILE A 123 23.36 -8.98 -0.44
N SER A 124 23.64 -10.27 -0.18
CA SER A 124 22.63 -11.31 -0.28
C SER A 124 21.49 -11.13 0.75
N SER A 125 21.82 -10.65 1.96
CA SER A 125 20.84 -10.33 2.98
C SER A 125 19.98 -9.13 2.57
N GLU A 126 20.58 -8.08 2.02
CA GLU A 126 19.83 -6.90 1.55
C GLU A 126 18.93 -7.24 0.37
N VAL A 127 19.42 -8.01 -0.61
CA VAL A 127 18.62 -8.49 -1.74
C VAL A 127 17.46 -9.35 -1.27
N ALA A 128 17.66 -10.22 -0.26
CA ALA A 128 16.58 -11.01 0.32
C ALA A 128 15.57 -10.15 1.09
N CYS A 129 16.03 -9.17 1.88
CA CYS A 129 15.16 -8.21 2.56
C CYS A 129 14.36 -7.37 1.58
N LEU A 130 14.99 -6.91 0.49
CA LEU A 130 14.35 -6.20 -0.60
C LEU A 130 13.33 -7.10 -1.29
N ALA A 131 13.66 -8.35 -1.63
CA ALA A 131 12.73 -9.27 -2.29
C ALA A 131 11.51 -9.62 -1.43
N LEU A 132 11.69 -9.77 -0.10
CA LEU A 132 10.62 -10.10 0.85
C LEU A 132 9.76 -8.91 1.25
N ASN A 133 10.38 -7.73 1.41
CA ASN A 133 9.67 -6.49 1.74
C ASN A 133 9.41 -5.64 0.50
N TRP A 134 9.56 -6.22 -0.70
CA TRP A 134 9.46 -5.48 -1.95
C TRP A 134 8.05 -4.87 -1.99
N PRO A 135 7.92 -3.54 -1.90
CA PRO A 135 6.61 -2.90 -1.77
C PRO A 135 5.73 -3.12 -3.00
N PHE A 136 6.30 -3.65 -4.09
CA PHE A 136 5.54 -4.00 -5.28
C PHE A 136 4.88 -5.38 -5.25
N GLN A 137 5.14 -6.29 -4.29
CA GLN A 137 4.42 -7.57 -4.30
C GLN A 137 2.92 -7.42 -4.03
N SER A 138 2.50 -6.42 -3.24
CA SER A 138 1.08 -6.10 -3.08
C SER A 138 0.54 -5.20 -4.18
N THR A 139 1.35 -4.33 -4.78
CA THR A 139 0.85 -3.38 -5.80
C THR A 139 0.90 -3.91 -7.23
N LEU A 140 1.73 -4.92 -7.54
CA LEU A 140 1.81 -5.54 -8.88
C LEU A 140 0.50 -6.21 -9.31
N PRO A 141 -0.15 -7.03 -8.47
CA PRO A 141 -1.43 -7.63 -8.84
C PRO A 141 -2.49 -6.57 -9.15
N ASP A 142 -2.54 -5.50 -8.35
CA ASP A 142 -3.47 -4.38 -8.54
C ASP A 142 -3.14 -3.56 -9.79
N LEU A 143 -1.86 -3.31 -10.07
CA LEU A 143 -1.42 -2.65 -11.30
C LEU A 143 -1.75 -3.48 -12.55
N VAL A 144 -1.54 -4.79 -12.49
CA VAL A 144 -1.88 -5.70 -13.59
C VAL A 144 -3.40 -5.77 -13.78
N ALA A 145 -4.18 -5.80 -12.70
CA ALA A 145 -5.64 -5.73 -12.76
C ALA A 145 -6.10 -4.41 -13.39
N MET A 146 -5.57 -3.28 -12.95
CA MET A 146 -5.87 -1.94 -13.46
C MET A 146 -5.50 -1.78 -14.95
N VAL A 147 -4.33 -2.28 -15.37
CA VAL A 147 -3.92 -2.26 -16.78
C VAL A 147 -4.84 -3.16 -17.62
N ARG A 148 -5.20 -4.34 -17.10
CA ARG A 148 -6.12 -5.27 -17.79
C ARG A 148 -7.50 -4.65 -17.97
N GLU A 149 -8.01 -3.97 -16.96
CA GLU A 149 -9.28 -3.26 -17.01
C GLU A 149 -9.25 -2.10 -18.00
N ARG A 150 -8.18 -1.30 -18.04
CA ARG A 150 -7.97 -0.27 -19.08
C ARG A 150 -7.94 -0.86 -20.48
N THR A 151 -7.25 -1.99 -20.69
CA THR A 151 -7.22 -2.63 -22.00
C THR A 151 -8.56 -3.24 -22.41
N ALA A 152 -9.38 -3.66 -21.45
CA ALA A 152 -10.73 -4.15 -21.71
C ALA A 152 -11.71 -3.02 -22.08
N MET A 153 -11.61 -1.86 -21.41
CA MET A 153 -12.45 -0.68 -21.70
C MET A 153 -12.12 0.02 -23.02
N THR A 154 -10.89 -0.15 -23.53
CA THR A 154 -10.52 0.39 -24.86
C THR A 154 -11.20 -0.37 -26.02
N LYS A 155 -11.92 -1.45 -25.73
CA LYS A 155 -12.75 -2.19 -26.70
C LYS A 155 -14.25 -2.00 -26.45
N ALA A 156 -14.67 -0.79 -26.09
CA ALA A 156 -16.06 -0.37 -26.22
C ALA A 156 -16.23 0.24 -27.61
N GLU A 157 -17.00 -0.43 -28.47
CA GLU A 157 -17.43 0.14 -29.75
C GLU A 157 -18.19 1.46 -29.51
N PRO A 158 -18.03 2.47 -30.38
CA PRO A 158 -18.77 3.72 -30.29
C PRO A 158 -20.23 3.41 -30.64
N ASN A 159 -21.02 3.11 -29.62
CA ASN A 159 -22.45 2.93 -29.78
C ASN A 159 -23.06 4.32 -29.97
N ALA A 160 -23.13 4.77 -31.22
CA ALA A 160 -23.88 5.94 -31.65
C ALA A 160 -25.38 5.63 -31.58
N GLY A 161 -25.87 5.38 -30.37
CA GLY A 161 -27.29 5.32 -30.05
C GLY A 161 -27.71 6.68 -29.52
N THR A 162 -28.47 7.42 -30.31
CA THR A 162 -29.22 8.59 -29.86
C THR A 162 -30.37 8.08 -28.97
N ASP A 163 -30.05 7.71 -27.74
CA ASP A 163 -31.05 7.31 -26.76
C ASP A 163 -31.78 8.57 -26.26
N ILE A 164 -33.10 8.53 -26.42
CA ILE A 164 -34.03 9.49 -25.85
C ILE A 164 -33.90 9.32 -24.33
N VAL A 165 -33.19 10.24 -23.68
CA VAL A 165 -32.97 10.22 -22.23
C VAL A 165 -34.33 10.37 -21.56
N ASP A 166 -34.78 9.31 -20.90
CA ASP A 166 -35.99 9.31 -20.08
C ASP A 166 -35.71 10.15 -18.82
N GLU A 167 -36.26 11.36 -18.80
CA GLU A 167 -36.00 12.43 -17.80
C GLU A 167 -36.36 12.00 -16.37
N GLU A 168 -37.11 10.90 -16.20
CA GLU A 168 -37.51 10.38 -14.89
C GLU A 168 -36.52 9.37 -14.28
N THR A 169 -35.46 8.95 -14.99
CA THR A 169 -34.49 8.00 -14.43
C THR A 169 -33.42 8.74 -13.62
N PRO A 170 -33.18 8.37 -12.33
CA PRO A 170 -32.11 8.97 -11.55
C PRO A 170 -30.75 8.85 -12.26
N PRO A 171 -29.92 9.91 -12.27
CA PRO A 171 -28.63 9.90 -12.97
C PRO A 171 -27.61 8.93 -12.35
N LEU A 172 -27.85 8.50 -11.10
CA LEU A 172 -26.99 7.61 -10.34
C LEU A 172 -27.83 6.48 -9.73
N ALA A 173 -27.35 5.23 -9.83
CA ALA A 173 -27.99 4.09 -9.18
C ALA A 173 -27.96 4.25 -7.65
N ASP A 174 -28.94 3.68 -6.95
CA ASP A 174 -29.13 3.89 -5.51
C ASP A 174 -27.99 3.39 -4.62
N ASP A 175 -27.25 2.39 -5.10
CA ASP A 175 -26.07 1.80 -4.45
C ASP A 175 -24.76 2.50 -4.83
N VAL A 176 -24.79 3.46 -5.75
CA VAL A 176 -23.61 4.20 -6.19
C VAL A 176 -23.59 5.59 -5.56
N ASP A 177 -22.56 5.86 -4.76
CA ASP A 177 -22.38 7.17 -4.12
C ASP A 177 -21.58 8.16 -5.00
N GLN A 178 -20.78 7.64 -5.94
CA GLN A 178 -19.91 8.45 -6.78
C GLN A 178 -19.67 7.80 -8.14
N ARG A 179 -19.72 8.62 -9.19
CA ARG A 179 -19.26 8.27 -10.54
C ARG A 179 -18.47 9.45 -11.09
N ILE A 180 -17.19 9.25 -11.38
CA ILE A 180 -16.32 10.28 -11.97
C ILE A 180 -15.80 9.76 -13.30
N GLN A 181 -15.89 10.59 -14.33
CA GLN A 181 -15.34 10.35 -15.65
C GLN A 181 -14.36 11.46 -15.99
N ARG A 182 -13.19 11.07 -16.50
CA ARG A 182 -12.21 12.01 -17.06
C ARG A 182 -12.21 11.89 -18.57
N SER A 183 -12.13 13.03 -19.24
CA SER A 183 -12.00 13.10 -20.69
C SER A 183 -11.00 14.19 -21.07
N ASN A 184 -10.47 14.11 -22.29
CA ASN A 184 -9.67 15.18 -22.87
C ASN A 184 -10.41 15.68 -24.12
N ARG A 185 -10.82 16.94 -24.10
CA ARG A 185 -11.59 17.56 -25.18
C ARG A 185 -10.80 18.76 -25.70
N ASP A 186 -10.48 18.74 -26.99
CA ASP A 186 -9.71 19.81 -27.65
C ASP A 186 -8.37 20.13 -26.95
N GLY A 187 -7.74 19.14 -26.31
CA GLY A 187 -6.49 19.28 -25.58
C GLY A 187 -6.65 19.72 -24.12
N VAL A 188 -7.87 20.08 -23.69
CA VAL A 188 -8.20 20.44 -22.31
C VAL A 188 -8.58 19.18 -21.54
N ASP A 189 -7.99 19.03 -20.36
CA ASP A 189 -8.28 17.93 -19.45
C ASP A 189 -9.50 18.27 -18.59
N GLU A 190 -10.54 17.45 -18.69
CA GLU A 190 -11.85 17.68 -18.08
C GLU A 190 -12.23 16.48 -17.20
N VAL A 191 -12.78 16.78 -16.03
CA VAL A 191 -13.35 15.81 -15.10
C VAL A 191 -14.80 16.17 -14.89
N HIS A 192 -15.68 15.22 -15.18
CA HIS A 192 -17.11 15.28 -14.91
C HIS A 192 -17.46 14.24 -13.87
N GLY A 193 -18.40 14.53 -12.98
CA GLY A 193 -18.87 13.50 -12.09
C GLY A 193 -20.18 13.80 -11.40
N LEU A 194 -20.75 12.73 -10.86
CA LEU A 194 -21.95 12.70 -10.06
C LEU A 194 -21.59 12.22 -8.66
N LEU A 195 -22.03 12.95 -7.64
CA LEU A 195 -21.78 12.67 -6.23
C LEU A 195 -23.11 12.64 -5.47
N ARG A 196 -23.31 11.65 -4.62
CA ARG A 196 -24.50 11.55 -3.76
C ARG A 196 -24.14 11.96 -2.33
N VAL A 197 -24.88 12.91 -1.79
CA VAL A 197 -24.91 13.16 -0.34
C VAL A 197 -26.15 12.50 0.25
N ARG A 198 -25.98 11.68 1.29
CA ARG A 198 -27.07 11.11 2.08
C ARG A 198 -27.18 11.86 3.40
N TYR A 199 -28.36 12.40 3.68
CA TYR A 199 -28.65 13.16 4.88
C TYR A 199 -29.26 12.27 5.95
N GLN A 200 -28.76 12.41 7.16
CA GLN A 200 -29.42 11.88 8.35
C GLN A 200 -30.64 12.74 8.70
N PRO A 201 -31.64 12.19 9.42
CA PRO A 201 -32.77 12.98 9.95
C PRO A 201 -32.29 14.23 10.70
N GLY A 202 -32.82 15.39 10.33
CA GLY A 202 -32.41 16.68 10.91
C GLY A 202 -31.10 17.28 10.37
N GLN A 203 -30.36 16.57 9.52
CA GLN A 203 -29.13 17.08 8.92
C GLN A 203 -29.45 18.01 7.74
N ARG A 204 -28.92 19.25 7.81
CA ARG A 204 -29.10 20.26 6.76
C ARG A 204 -27.92 20.40 5.81
N VAL A 205 -26.71 20.14 6.30
CA VAL A 205 -25.46 20.35 5.56
C VAL A 205 -24.74 19.02 5.40
N GLY A 206 -24.25 18.75 4.20
CA GLY A 206 -23.35 17.64 3.92
C GLY A 206 -22.18 18.10 3.06
N ASN A 207 -21.02 17.49 3.29
CA ASN A 207 -19.79 17.84 2.58
C ASN A 207 -19.42 16.68 1.65
N LEU A 208 -18.98 17.04 0.44
CA LEU A 208 -18.55 16.10 -0.59
C LEU A 208 -17.14 16.47 -1.05
N PHE A 209 -16.35 15.46 -1.39
CA PHE A 209 -15.04 15.65 -1.98
C PHE A 209 -14.91 14.82 -3.26
N ALA A 210 -14.60 15.48 -4.37
CA ALA A 210 -14.28 14.81 -5.64
C ALA A 210 -12.78 14.86 -5.88
N GLY A 211 -12.12 13.70 -5.76
CA GLY A 211 -10.68 13.56 -5.99
C GLY A 211 -10.34 13.42 -7.48
N PHE A 212 -9.30 14.11 -7.92
CA PHE A 212 -8.74 14.05 -9.27
C PHE A 212 -7.48 13.18 -9.27
N VAL A 213 -7.53 12.03 -9.94
CA VAL A 213 -6.39 11.11 -10.10
C VAL A 213 -6.21 10.74 -11.57
N PRO A 214 -5.11 11.17 -12.24
CA PRO A 214 -4.06 12.08 -11.75
C PRO A 214 -4.57 13.50 -11.43
N PRO A 215 -3.76 14.37 -10.77
CA PRO A 215 -4.15 15.76 -10.55
C PRO A 215 -4.47 16.50 -11.86
N LEU A 216 -5.41 17.45 -11.82
CA LEU A 216 -5.66 18.41 -12.89
C LEU A 216 -4.65 19.56 -12.76
N LEU A 217 -3.82 19.76 -13.78
CA LEU A 217 -2.80 20.79 -13.83
C LEU A 217 -2.95 21.62 -15.11
N PRO A 218 -2.86 22.96 -15.05
CA PRO A 218 -2.75 23.81 -13.85
C PRO A 218 -4.02 23.76 -12.97
N SER A 219 -4.04 24.51 -11.85
CA SER A 219 -5.18 24.52 -10.92
C SER A 219 -6.50 24.68 -11.68
N PRO A 220 -7.48 23.78 -11.50
CA PRO A 220 -8.67 23.76 -12.34
C PRO A 220 -9.66 24.87 -11.98
N THR A 221 -10.60 25.13 -12.89
CA THR A 221 -11.87 25.79 -12.58
C THR A 221 -12.95 24.73 -12.44
N ALA A 222 -13.89 24.91 -11.51
CA ALA A 222 -14.98 23.95 -11.30
C ALA A 222 -16.33 24.65 -11.13
N ASP A 223 -17.39 23.96 -11.56
CA ASP A 223 -18.80 24.32 -11.39
C ASP A 223 -19.54 23.08 -10.85
N ALA A 224 -20.58 23.29 -10.02
CA ALA A 224 -21.37 22.20 -9.46
C ALA A 224 -22.83 22.62 -9.21
N GLU A 225 -23.76 21.70 -9.44
CA GLU A 225 -25.20 21.92 -9.23
C GLU A 225 -25.92 20.66 -8.75
N ALA A 226 -27.04 20.84 -8.04
CA ALA A 226 -27.89 19.73 -7.63
C ALA A 226 -28.80 19.32 -8.80
N VAL A 227 -28.73 18.06 -9.21
CA VAL A 227 -29.45 17.54 -10.39
C VAL A 227 -30.56 16.55 -10.06
N TRP A 228 -30.57 15.98 -8.85
CA TRP A 228 -31.59 15.03 -8.42
C TRP A 228 -31.75 14.98 -6.90
N GLY A 229 -32.93 14.59 -6.42
CA GLY A 229 -33.21 14.34 -5.00
C GLY A 229 -33.77 15.55 -4.26
N SER A 230 -33.42 15.71 -2.97
CA SER A 230 -33.89 16.85 -2.16
C SER A 230 -33.34 18.17 -2.71
N GLU A 231 -34.18 19.21 -2.75
CA GLU A 231 -33.76 20.57 -3.08
C GLU A 231 -32.65 21.03 -2.13
N ALA A 232 -31.53 21.44 -2.72
CA ALA A 232 -30.36 21.88 -1.99
C ALA A 232 -29.54 22.88 -2.82
N THR A 233 -28.93 23.83 -2.13
CA THR A 233 -27.93 24.73 -2.68
C THR A 233 -26.55 24.08 -2.61
N VAL A 234 -25.80 24.09 -3.72
CA VAL A 234 -24.41 23.61 -3.79
C VAL A 234 -23.45 24.80 -3.78
N SER A 235 -22.39 24.73 -2.97
CA SER A 235 -21.32 25.72 -2.96
C SER A 235 -19.96 25.05 -2.97
N ILE A 236 -19.04 25.55 -3.81
CA ILE A 236 -17.66 25.09 -3.83
C ILE A 236 -16.90 25.76 -2.68
N VAL A 237 -16.39 24.95 -1.75
CA VAL A 237 -15.65 25.42 -0.58
C VAL A 237 -14.18 25.65 -0.93
N ASP A 238 -13.59 24.72 -1.68
CA ASP A 238 -12.18 24.79 -2.05
C ASP A 238 -11.90 24.02 -3.36
N ILE A 239 -10.89 24.48 -4.12
CA ILE A 239 -10.49 23.89 -5.41
C ILE A 239 -8.98 23.70 -5.42
N HIS A 240 -8.55 22.46 -5.62
CA HIS A 240 -7.14 22.07 -5.73
C HIS A 240 -6.89 21.26 -7.00
N ALA A 241 -5.62 21.13 -7.37
CA ALA A 241 -5.21 20.22 -8.45
C ALA A 241 -5.62 18.76 -8.17
N GLN A 242 -5.72 18.36 -6.89
CA GLN A 242 -6.06 17.01 -6.46
C GLN A 242 -7.55 16.78 -6.27
N GLY A 243 -8.40 17.81 -6.36
CA GLY A 243 -9.84 17.64 -6.14
C GLY A 243 -10.60 18.93 -5.87
N VAL A 244 -11.92 18.79 -5.71
CA VAL A 244 -12.83 19.87 -5.32
C VAL A 244 -13.62 19.48 -4.07
N GLU A 245 -13.72 20.41 -3.13
CA GLU A 245 -14.55 20.28 -1.92
C GLU A 245 -15.84 21.06 -2.10
N LEU A 246 -16.97 20.39 -1.88
CA LEU A 246 -18.31 20.93 -2.07
C LEU A 246 -19.08 20.86 -0.74
N GLU A 247 -19.77 21.93 -0.40
CA GLU A 247 -20.79 21.94 0.65
C GLU A 247 -22.17 21.93 -0.01
N VAL A 248 -23.03 21.00 0.42
CA VAL A 248 -24.40 20.84 -0.09
C VAL A 248 -25.37 21.10 1.06
N ARG A 249 -26.09 22.20 0.97
CA ARG A 249 -27.02 22.66 2.01
C ARG A 249 -28.46 22.54 1.54
N ARG A 250 -29.24 21.72 2.25
CA ARG A 250 -30.68 21.57 2.00
C ARG A 250 -31.44 22.85 2.30
N ASP A 251 -32.43 23.12 1.47
CA ASP A 251 -33.27 24.31 1.62
C ASP A 251 -34.23 24.16 2.82
N SER A 252 -34.79 22.96 2.98
CA SER A 252 -35.61 22.54 4.12
C SER A 252 -34.95 21.42 4.94
N VAL A 253 -35.26 21.38 6.23
CA VAL A 253 -34.92 20.23 7.10
C VAL A 253 -36.09 19.25 7.04
N ASP A 254 -35.78 17.98 6.82
CA ASP A 254 -36.75 16.88 6.82
C ASP A 254 -36.36 15.86 7.87
N ASP A 255 -37.36 15.17 8.40
CA ASP A 255 -37.24 14.14 9.43
C ASP A 255 -36.93 12.76 8.83
N GLY A 256 -37.02 12.62 7.50
CA GLY A 256 -36.66 11.40 6.76
C GLY A 256 -35.21 11.35 6.28
N GLU A 257 -34.70 10.14 6.05
CA GLU A 257 -33.48 9.93 5.26
C GLU A 257 -33.74 10.38 3.83
N THR A 258 -32.92 11.31 3.35
CA THR A 258 -33.02 11.87 2.00
C THR A 258 -31.64 11.92 1.37
N SER A 259 -31.59 12.03 0.05
CA SER A 259 -30.33 12.22 -0.66
C SER A 259 -30.46 13.26 -1.75
N THR A 260 -29.34 13.89 -2.07
CA THR A 260 -29.20 14.81 -3.19
C THR A 260 -28.04 14.33 -4.04
N VAL A 261 -28.24 14.29 -5.36
CA VAL A 261 -27.18 14.03 -6.33
C VAL A 261 -26.72 15.37 -6.89
N VAL A 262 -25.42 15.60 -6.81
CA VAL A 262 -24.73 16.77 -7.31
C VAL A 262 -23.94 16.38 -8.55
N GLU A 263 -24.13 17.13 -9.62
CA GLU A 263 -23.28 17.07 -10.79
C GLU A 263 -22.18 18.13 -10.66
N PHE A 264 -20.95 17.77 -11.00
CA PHE A 264 -19.84 18.72 -11.04
C PHE A 264 -19.03 18.56 -12.32
N TYR A 265 -18.48 19.68 -12.76
CA TYR A 265 -17.57 19.79 -13.89
C TYR A 265 -16.32 20.52 -13.43
N ALA A 266 -15.15 19.96 -13.71
CA ALA A 266 -13.86 20.59 -13.48
C ALA A 266 -13.00 20.51 -14.74
N ARG A 267 -12.30 21.58 -15.08
CA ARG A 267 -11.40 21.63 -16.23
C ARG A 267 -10.09 22.29 -15.86
N ALA A 268 -8.98 21.82 -16.43
CA ALA A 268 -7.70 22.49 -16.30
C ALA A 268 -7.83 23.94 -16.79
N ALA A 269 -7.34 24.91 -16.03
CA ALA A 269 -7.37 26.30 -16.45
C ALA A 269 -6.51 26.52 -17.70
N ASP A 270 -6.96 27.40 -18.60
CA ASP A 270 -6.13 27.83 -19.73
C ASP A 270 -4.83 28.43 -19.20
N GLN A 271 -3.69 27.98 -19.74
CA GLN A 271 -2.41 28.65 -19.52
C GLN A 271 -2.43 29.98 -20.26
N GLN A 272 -2.97 31.03 -19.62
CA GLN A 272 -2.83 32.41 -20.09
C GLN A 272 -1.39 32.91 -19.99
#